data_AF-A0A1H8XYT1-F1
#
_entry.id   AF-A0A1H8XYT1-F1
#
_cell.length_a   1.000
_cell.length_b   1.000
_cell.length_c   1.000
_cell.angle_alpha   90.00
_cell.angle_beta   90.00
_cell.angle_gamma   90.00
#
_symmetry.space_group_name_H-M   'P 1'
#
loop_
_entity.id
_entity.type
_entity.pdbx_description
1 polymer ?
#
loop_
_entity_poly.entity_id
_entity_poly.type
_entity_poly.pdbx_seq_one_letter_code
_entity_poly.pdbx_strand_id
1 'polypeptide(L)'
;MLRRGSTHDDQLFAQDGDVGMTNPWDIALRSPKGDATATPLYEAVGIALSNWELLETALSNVYTTIINSNSRAAVAAYGTILTTAGRISMIEAAAAEERGVIDAPLFAELKKLIVSDVGKMAGRRNEIAHGSVTEFIGLESAGHYLVPPQHSTRKHLSPREPAKVEDFPFGQLKYAYTAGQILRYADSFYSHALRIYDLQNRIAVARERLVKAQLS
;
A
#
# COMPACT_ATOMS: atom_id res chain seq x y z
N MET A 1 12.61 -43.30 16.58
CA MET A 1 12.91 -41.88 16.87
C MET A 1 12.70 -41.09 15.57
N LEU A 2 11.46 -40.67 15.30
CA LEU A 2 11.09 -39.96 14.08
C LEU A 2 10.85 -38.48 14.45
N ARG A 3 11.72 -37.59 13.98
CA ARG A 3 11.50 -36.14 14.08
C ARG A 3 10.36 -35.75 13.15
N ARG A 4 9.21 -35.36 13.70
CA ARG A 4 8.20 -34.58 12.99
C ARG A 4 8.81 -33.22 12.65
N GLY A 5 8.99 -32.94 11.36
CA GLY A 5 9.26 -31.59 10.90
C GLY A 5 7.98 -30.76 11.04
N SER A 6 8.05 -29.62 11.73
CA SER A 6 6.96 -28.65 11.77
C SER A 6 6.82 -28.02 10.38
N THR A 7 5.65 -28.16 9.77
CA THR A 7 5.29 -27.57 8.49
C THR A 7 5.09 -26.06 8.62
N HIS A 8 5.48 -25.30 7.59
CA HIS A 8 5.32 -23.85 7.46
C HIS A 8 3.85 -23.37 7.35
N ASP A 9 2.85 -24.25 7.46
CA ASP A 9 1.44 -23.97 7.17
C ASP A 9 0.65 -23.40 8.38
N ASP A 10 1.14 -23.57 9.61
CA ASP A 10 0.42 -23.13 10.83
C ASP A 10 0.35 -21.59 11.00
N GLN A 11 0.92 -20.81 10.08
CA GLN A 11 0.95 -19.34 10.13
C GLN A 11 -0.09 -18.64 9.25
N LEU A 12 -0.96 -19.38 8.55
CA LEU A 12 -1.84 -18.81 7.53
C LEU A 12 -3.18 -18.26 8.06
N PHE A 13 -3.53 -18.53 9.32
CA PHE A 13 -4.79 -18.12 9.92
C PHE A 13 -4.57 -17.28 11.18
N ALA A 14 -5.29 -16.17 11.28
CA ALA A 14 -5.31 -15.38 12.52
C ALA A 14 -6.16 -16.10 13.58
N GLN A 15 -5.65 -16.22 14.81
CA GLN A 15 -6.48 -16.58 15.97
C GLN A 15 -7.34 -15.37 16.37
N ASP A 16 -8.53 -15.63 16.91
CA ASP A 16 -9.49 -14.59 17.31
C ASP A 16 -8.85 -13.62 18.32
N GLY A 17 -8.75 -12.35 17.94
CA GLY A 17 -8.17 -11.28 18.74
C GLY A 17 -6.75 -10.91 18.32
N ASP A 18 -6.67 -10.00 17.35
CA ASP A 18 -5.53 -9.13 17.06
C ASP A 18 -4.13 -9.77 16.91
N VAL A 19 -3.80 -10.22 15.70
CA VAL A 19 -2.47 -10.06 15.11
C VAL A 19 -2.63 -10.17 13.59
N GLY A 20 -2.02 -9.31 12.78
CA GLY A 20 -1.97 -9.69 11.35
C GLY A 20 -1.35 -8.77 10.33
N MET A 21 -0.78 -7.63 10.71
CA MET A 21 0.11 -6.87 9.82
C MET A 21 1.24 -6.26 10.66
N THR A 22 2.45 -6.80 10.55
CA THR A 22 3.64 -6.22 11.19
C THR A 22 3.96 -4.85 10.61
N ASN A 23 3.76 -4.71 9.29
CA ASN A 23 3.90 -3.47 8.55
C ASN A 23 2.63 -3.17 7.74
N PRO A 24 2.34 -1.89 7.44
CA PRO A 24 1.12 -1.49 6.73
C PRO A 24 1.08 -1.92 5.25
N TRP A 25 2.15 -2.52 4.73
CA TRP A 25 2.22 -3.09 3.39
C TRP A 25 2.28 -4.62 3.40
N ASP A 26 2.29 -5.28 4.56
CA ASP A 26 2.31 -6.75 4.62
C ASP A 26 0.98 -7.32 4.11
N ILE A 27 0.99 -8.53 3.55
CA ILE A 27 -0.25 -9.23 3.20
C ILE A 27 -0.95 -9.59 4.50
N ALA A 28 -2.18 -9.12 4.69
CA ALA A 28 -2.96 -9.47 5.87
C ALA A 28 -3.16 -10.99 5.94
N LEU A 29 -2.97 -11.55 7.13
CA LEU A 29 -3.25 -12.96 7.39
C LEU A 29 -4.71 -13.28 7.05
N ARG A 30 -4.96 -14.48 6.54
CA ARG A 30 -6.32 -14.85 6.13
C ARG A 30 -7.24 -14.91 7.35
N SER A 31 -8.39 -14.26 7.25
CA SER A 31 -9.44 -14.42 8.26
C SER A 31 -10.17 -15.74 8.00
N PRO A 32 -10.39 -16.57 9.05
CA PRO A 32 -11.22 -17.76 8.90
C PRO A 32 -12.63 -17.37 8.45
N LYS A 33 -13.18 -16.23 8.85
CA LYS A 33 -14.54 -15.84 8.47
C LYS A 33 -14.57 -14.63 7.53
N GLY A 34 -15.32 -14.74 6.43
CA GLY A 34 -15.53 -13.66 5.48
C GLY A 34 -16.60 -12.67 5.93
N ASP A 35 -16.79 -11.63 5.14
CA ASP A 35 -17.89 -10.68 5.37
C ASP A 35 -19.24 -11.36 5.08
N ALA A 36 -20.26 -11.02 5.88
CA ALA A 36 -21.58 -11.64 5.73
C ALA A 36 -22.25 -11.33 4.38
N THR A 37 -21.91 -10.19 3.78
CA THR A 37 -22.41 -9.74 2.47
C THR A 37 -21.28 -9.10 1.68
N ALA A 38 -21.48 -8.91 0.37
CA ALA A 38 -20.51 -8.23 -0.49
C ALA A 38 -20.40 -6.71 -0.24
N THR A 39 -21.44 -6.06 0.31
CA THR A 39 -21.52 -4.60 0.41
C THR A 39 -20.36 -3.96 1.17
N PRO A 40 -19.95 -4.44 2.37
CA PRO A 40 -18.82 -3.87 3.10
C PRO A 40 -17.50 -3.93 2.32
N LEU A 41 -17.31 -4.94 1.46
CA LEU A 41 -16.12 -5.04 0.63
C LEU A 41 -16.08 -3.94 -0.43
N TYR A 42 -17.20 -3.69 -1.13
CA TYR A 42 -17.27 -2.63 -2.13
C TYR A 42 -17.03 -1.25 -1.51
N GLU A 43 -17.62 -0.99 -0.33
CA GLU A 43 -17.38 0.23 0.43
C GLU A 43 -15.90 0.38 0.83
N ALA A 44 -15.31 -0.67 1.41
CA ALA A 44 -13.91 -0.66 1.83
C ALA A 44 -12.95 -0.45 0.64
N VAL A 45 -13.24 -1.06 -0.52
CA VAL A 45 -12.48 -0.82 -1.77
C VAL A 45 -12.56 0.66 -2.16
N GLY A 46 -13.76 1.25 -2.17
CA GLY A 46 -13.95 2.67 -2.50
C GLY A 46 -13.16 3.59 -1.57
N ILE A 47 -13.21 3.34 -0.26
CA ILE A 47 -12.48 4.12 0.75
C ILE A 47 -10.96 3.96 0.54
N ALA A 48 -10.47 2.74 0.37
CA ALA A 48 -9.05 2.47 0.17
C ALA A 48 -8.49 3.14 -1.09
N LEU A 49 -9.20 3.06 -2.22
CA LEU A 49 -8.76 3.70 -3.45
C LEU A 49 -8.85 5.23 -3.37
N SER A 50 -9.86 5.78 -2.69
CA SER A 50 -9.95 7.23 -2.46
C SER A 50 -8.79 7.74 -1.60
N ASN A 51 -8.44 7.02 -0.53
CA ASN A 51 -7.30 7.37 0.32
C ASN A 51 -5.96 7.21 -0.41
N TRP A 52 -5.87 6.25 -1.35
CA TRP A 52 -4.70 6.14 -2.23
C TRP A 52 -4.56 7.36 -3.15
N GLU A 53 -5.64 7.87 -3.73
CA GLU A 53 -5.57 9.08 -4.57
C GLU A 53 -5.19 10.32 -3.75
N LEU A 54 -5.60 10.39 -2.48
CA LEU A 54 -5.12 11.44 -1.57
C LEU A 54 -3.61 11.33 -1.33
N LEU A 55 -3.09 10.11 -1.16
CA LEU A 55 -1.66 9.85 -1.02
C LEU A 55 -0.89 10.26 -2.29
N GLU A 56 -1.37 9.92 -3.48
CA GLU A 56 -0.79 10.35 -4.77
C GLU A 56 -0.82 11.88 -4.93
N THR A 57 -1.89 12.54 -4.47
CA THR A 57 -1.97 14.01 -4.43
C THR A 57 -0.88 14.60 -3.52
N ALA A 58 -0.67 14.03 -2.34
CA ALA A 58 0.37 14.48 -1.42
C ALA A 58 1.78 14.31 -2.03
N LEU A 59 2.02 13.21 -2.74
CA LEU A 59 3.28 12.98 -3.46
C LEU A 59 3.51 14.00 -4.58
N SER A 60 2.48 14.30 -5.39
CA SER A 60 2.54 15.34 -6.41
C SER A 60 2.91 16.68 -5.79
N ASN A 61 2.30 17.02 -4.64
CA ASN A 61 2.57 18.28 -3.96
C ASN A 61 4.00 18.36 -3.42
N VAL A 62 4.52 17.29 -2.83
CA VAL A 62 5.94 17.20 -2.44
C VAL A 62 6.85 17.41 -3.63
N TYR A 63 6.59 16.73 -4.76
CA TYR A 63 7.37 16.91 -5.98
C TYR A 63 7.41 18.39 -6.40
N THR A 64 6.24 19.03 -6.52
CA THR A 64 6.15 20.44 -6.94
C THR A 64 6.83 21.40 -5.97
N THR A 65 6.76 21.12 -4.66
CA THR A 65 7.47 21.89 -3.63
C THR A 65 9.00 21.73 -3.76
N ILE A 66 9.48 20.51 -4.04
CA ILE A 66 10.91 20.24 -4.22
C ILE A 66 11.43 21.04 -5.42
N ILE A 67 10.76 20.98 -6.58
CA ILE A 67 11.20 21.71 -7.77
C ILE A 67 10.82 23.20 -7.77
N ASN A 68 10.27 23.71 -6.65
CA ASN A 68 9.84 25.09 -6.48
C ASN A 68 8.92 25.59 -7.60
N SER A 69 7.94 24.78 -8.01
CA SER A 69 7.00 25.12 -9.09
C SER A 69 5.56 25.05 -8.61
N ASN A 70 4.85 26.16 -8.67
CA ASN A 70 3.40 26.22 -8.45
C ASN A 70 2.61 26.08 -9.76
N SER A 71 3.26 25.67 -10.84
CA SER A 71 2.62 25.58 -12.15
C SER A 71 1.76 24.32 -12.27
N ARG A 72 0.58 24.45 -12.90
CA ARG A 72 -0.22 23.27 -13.27
C ARG A 72 0.53 22.33 -14.23
N ALA A 73 1.52 22.83 -14.96
CA ALA A 73 2.37 22.04 -15.82
C ALA A 73 3.24 21.04 -15.03
N ALA A 74 3.75 21.43 -13.85
CA ALA A 74 4.51 20.53 -12.99
C ALA A 74 3.64 19.40 -12.41
N VAL A 75 2.42 19.72 -11.97
CA VAL A 75 1.43 18.72 -11.54
C VAL A 75 1.06 17.79 -12.69
N ALA A 76 0.85 18.32 -13.89
CA ALA A 76 0.55 17.52 -15.08
C ALA A 76 1.73 16.60 -15.43
N ALA A 77 2.97 17.10 -15.41
CA ALA A 77 4.17 16.30 -15.64
C ALA A 77 4.25 15.11 -14.66
N TYR A 78 3.97 15.34 -13.37
CA TYR A 78 3.88 14.26 -12.39
C TYR A 78 2.82 13.21 -12.77
N GLY A 79 1.63 13.68 -13.17
CA GLY A 79 0.51 12.84 -13.59
C GLY A 79 0.77 12.01 -14.86
N THR A 80 1.66 12.44 -15.76
CA THR A 80 2.02 11.68 -16.98
C THR A 80 2.78 10.39 -16.71
N ILE A 81 3.44 10.29 -15.55
CA ILE A 81 4.16 9.07 -15.17
C ILE A 81 3.14 8.02 -14.74
N LEU A 82 3.11 6.89 -15.45
CA LEU A 82 2.06 5.88 -15.30
C LEU A 82 2.18 5.02 -14.03
N THR A 83 3.41 4.81 -13.54
CA THR A 83 3.67 3.89 -12.42
C THR A 83 4.03 4.66 -11.16
N THR A 84 3.53 4.20 -10.01
CA THR A 84 3.92 4.76 -8.70
C THR A 84 5.43 4.67 -8.48
N ALA A 85 6.08 3.59 -8.93
CA ALA A 85 7.54 3.48 -8.87
C ALA A 85 8.25 4.60 -9.67
N GLY A 86 7.79 4.90 -10.88
CA GLY A 86 8.34 5.99 -11.68
C GLY A 86 8.14 7.36 -11.02
N ARG A 87 6.97 7.57 -10.39
CA ARG A 87 6.68 8.80 -9.64
C ARG A 87 7.60 8.97 -8.42
N ILE A 88 7.83 7.88 -7.68
CA ILE A 88 8.78 7.85 -6.55
C ILE A 88 10.20 8.17 -7.04
N SER A 89 10.65 7.55 -8.13
CA SER A 89 11.99 7.83 -8.69
C SER A 89 12.15 9.28 -9.13
N MET A 90 11.10 9.89 -9.69
CA MET A 90 11.09 11.32 -10.05
C MET A 90 11.21 12.23 -8.83
N ILE A 91 10.52 11.92 -7.72
CA ILE A 91 10.64 12.65 -6.45
C ILE A 91 12.06 12.50 -5.88
N GLU A 92 12.59 11.27 -5.88
CA GLU A 92 13.93 10.99 -5.36
C GLU A 92 15.01 11.75 -6.15
N ALA A 93 14.92 11.75 -7.48
CA ALA A 93 15.83 12.50 -8.34
C ALA A 93 15.75 14.01 -8.07
N ALA A 94 14.54 14.58 -8.00
CA ALA A 94 14.36 16.00 -7.69
C ALA A 94 14.93 16.37 -6.31
N ALA A 95 14.71 15.53 -5.30
CA ALA A 95 15.25 15.75 -3.96
C ALA A 95 16.79 15.67 -3.92
N ALA A 96 17.39 14.83 -4.79
CA ALA A 96 18.84 14.67 -4.87
C ALA A 96 19.55 15.89 -5.48
N GLU A 97 18.89 16.63 -6.37
CA GLU A 97 19.41 17.89 -6.93
C GLU A 97 19.24 19.07 -5.95
N GLU A 98 18.25 19.01 -5.06
CA GLU A 98 17.92 20.08 -4.10
C GLU A 98 18.57 19.92 -2.71
N ARG A 99 19.76 19.30 -2.64
CA ARG A 99 20.49 19.03 -1.37
C ARG A 99 20.91 20.27 -0.59
N GLY A 100 20.97 21.43 -1.25
CA GLY A 100 21.22 22.71 -0.59
C GLY A 100 20.00 23.24 0.18
N VAL A 101 18.80 22.77 -0.16
CA VAL A 101 17.52 23.16 0.47
C VAL A 101 17.03 22.09 1.43
N ILE A 102 17.16 20.81 1.04
CA ILE A 102 16.71 19.67 1.81
C ILE A 102 17.91 19.13 2.59
N ASP A 103 17.95 19.43 3.89
CA ASP A 103 19.00 18.94 4.77
C ASP A 103 19.02 17.40 4.89
N ALA A 104 20.12 16.87 5.43
CA ALA A 104 20.31 15.42 5.52
C ALA A 104 19.19 14.70 6.32
N PRO A 105 18.71 15.23 7.46
CA PRO A 105 17.55 14.67 8.17
C PRO A 105 16.27 14.63 7.32
N LEU A 106 15.88 15.74 6.69
CA LEU A 106 14.67 15.80 5.85
C LEU A 106 14.78 14.87 4.66
N PHE A 107 15.95 14.78 4.02
CA PHE A 107 16.17 13.88 2.90
C PHE A 107 16.08 12.40 3.33
N ALA A 108 16.61 12.06 4.50
CA ALA A 108 16.52 10.70 5.04
C ALA A 108 15.06 10.31 5.33
N GLU A 109 14.28 11.23 5.91
CA GLU A 109 12.85 11.05 6.14
C GLU A 109 12.07 10.89 4.84
N LEU A 110 12.34 11.73 3.83
CA LEU A 110 11.76 11.61 2.49
C LEU A 110 12.00 10.23 1.90
N LYS A 111 13.25 9.73 1.94
CA LYS A 111 13.55 8.39 1.45
C LYS A 111 12.81 7.30 2.22
N LYS A 112 12.68 7.42 3.54
CA LYS A 112 11.94 6.45 4.34
C LYS A 112 10.45 6.45 3.95
N LEU A 113 9.80 7.60 4.02
CA LEU A 113 8.35 7.72 3.81
C LEU A 113 7.96 7.41 2.37
N ILE A 114 8.65 8.00 1.39
CA ILE A 114 8.22 7.93 0.00
C ILE A 114 8.84 6.72 -0.69
N VAL A 115 10.17 6.58 -0.61
CA VAL A 115 10.88 5.55 -1.38
C VAL A 115 10.69 4.16 -0.77
N SER A 116 10.80 4.02 0.55
CA SER A 116 10.59 2.73 1.21
C SER A 116 9.10 2.41 1.40
N ASP A 117 8.35 3.28 2.07
CA ASP A 117 7.05 2.89 2.60
C ASP A 117 5.97 2.90 1.51
N VAL A 118 5.78 4.03 0.81
CA VAL A 118 4.78 4.13 -0.27
C VAL A 118 5.07 3.14 -1.41
N GLY A 119 6.34 2.94 -1.75
CA GLY A 119 6.74 1.96 -2.76
C GLY A 119 6.23 0.54 -2.46
N LYS A 120 6.25 0.11 -1.20
CA LYS A 120 5.72 -1.19 -0.78
C LYS A 120 4.19 -1.21 -0.74
N MET A 121 3.56 -0.11 -0.33
CA MET A 121 2.11 0.03 -0.25
C MET A 121 1.40 -0.03 -1.61
N ALA A 122 2.10 0.35 -2.70
CA ALA A 122 1.58 0.25 -4.06
C ALA A 122 1.16 -1.19 -4.44
N GLY A 123 1.82 -2.21 -3.88
CA GLY A 123 1.45 -3.61 -4.05
C GLY A 123 0.03 -3.91 -3.52
N ARG A 124 -0.27 -3.45 -2.30
CA ARG A 124 -1.59 -3.62 -1.66
C ARG A 124 -2.68 -2.87 -2.40
N ARG A 125 -2.41 -1.63 -2.85
CA ARG A 125 -3.33 -0.89 -3.71
C ARG A 125 -3.66 -1.66 -5.00
N ASN A 126 -2.66 -2.25 -5.65
CA ASN A 126 -2.87 -3.02 -6.88
C ASN A 126 -3.62 -4.34 -6.64
N GLU A 127 -3.62 -4.88 -5.42
CA GLU A 127 -4.47 -6.01 -5.08
C GLU A 127 -5.90 -5.55 -4.86
N ILE A 128 -6.11 -4.47 -4.12
CA ILE A 128 -7.44 -3.87 -3.88
C ILE A 128 -8.12 -3.45 -5.19
N ALA A 129 -7.40 -2.72 -6.06
CA ALA A 129 -7.94 -2.18 -7.31
C ALA A 129 -8.29 -3.26 -8.34
N HIS A 130 -7.64 -4.42 -8.27
CA HIS A 130 -7.81 -5.51 -9.24
C HIS A 130 -8.44 -6.77 -8.63
N GLY A 131 -8.88 -6.71 -7.37
CA GLY A 131 -9.54 -7.82 -6.71
C GLY A 131 -10.96 -8.02 -7.22
N SER A 132 -11.49 -9.23 -7.03
CA SER A 132 -12.90 -9.56 -7.26
C SER A 132 -13.53 -10.00 -5.95
N VAL A 133 -14.76 -9.56 -5.68
CA VAL A 133 -15.53 -10.09 -4.56
C VAL A 133 -16.04 -11.48 -4.93
N THR A 134 -15.78 -12.44 -4.06
CA THR A 134 -16.18 -13.85 -4.23
C THR A 134 -16.81 -14.34 -2.94
N GLU A 135 -17.97 -14.99 -3.06
CA GLU A 135 -18.61 -15.71 -1.95
C GLU A 135 -18.05 -17.12 -1.86
N PHE A 136 -17.68 -17.53 -0.65
CA PHE A 136 -17.29 -18.90 -0.33
C PHE A 136 -18.33 -19.52 0.59
N ILE A 137 -18.87 -20.67 0.17
CA ILE A 137 -19.90 -21.43 0.87
C ILE A 137 -19.27 -22.74 1.36
N GLY A 138 -19.30 -23.02 2.66
CA GLY A 138 -18.70 -24.24 3.25
C GLY A 138 -18.21 -24.06 4.69
N LEU A 139 -17.59 -25.10 5.27
CA LEU A 139 -17.05 -25.06 6.64
C LEU A 139 -15.79 -24.18 6.77
N GLU A 140 -15.61 -23.66 7.99
CA GLU A 140 -14.59 -22.73 8.52
C GLU A 140 -14.39 -21.39 7.78
N SER A 141 -14.61 -21.33 6.47
CA SER A 141 -14.27 -20.24 5.54
C SER A 141 -15.46 -19.50 4.92
N ALA A 142 -16.60 -19.49 5.61
CA ALA A 142 -17.85 -18.95 5.06
C ALA A 142 -17.83 -17.42 4.97
N GLY A 143 -18.31 -16.89 3.84
CA GLY A 143 -18.56 -15.45 3.64
C GLY A 143 -17.95 -14.90 2.35
N HIS A 144 -17.91 -13.57 2.28
CA HIS A 144 -17.41 -12.83 1.14
C HIS A 144 -15.99 -12.34 1.39
N TYR A 145 -15.15 -12.40 0.35
CA TYR A 145 -13.78 -11.91 0.39
C TYR A 145 -13.43 -11.18 -0.91
N LEU A 146 -12.51 -10.23 -0.83
CA LEU A 146 -11.81 -9.71 -2.01
C LEU A 146 -10.60 -10.60 -2.32
N VAL A 147 -10.62 -11.23 -3.49
CA VAL A 147 -9.60 -12.22 -3.90
C VAL A 147 -8.99 -11.86 -5.26
N PRO A 148 -7.84 -12.45 -5.64
CA PRO A 148 -7.33 -12.32 -7.00
C PRO A 148 -8.36 -12.78 -8.04
N PRO A 149 -8.50 -12.07 -9.17
CA PRO A 149 -9.36 -12.53 -10.24
C PRO A 149 -8.73 -13.76 -10.91
N GLN A 150 -9.57 -14.66 -11.43
CA GLN A 150 -9.13 -15.96 -11.97
C GLN A 150 -8.09 -15.83 -13.09
N HIS A 151 -8.20 -14.80 -13.93
CA HIS A 151 -7.26 -14.58 -15.05
C HIS A 151 -5.87 -14.07 -14.61
N SER A 152 -5.69 -13.68 -13.35
CA SER A 152 -4.41 -13.18 -12.84
C SER A 152 -3.51 -14.34 -12.38
N THR A 153 -3.04 -15.16 -13.30
CA THR A 153 -2.31 -16.42 -13.02
C THR A 153 -1.08 -16.25 -12.11
N ARG A 154 -0.40 -15.09 -12.14
CA ARG A 154 0.71 -14.77 -11.22
C ARG A 154 0.28 -14.57 -9.76
N LYS A 155 -1.01 -14.34 -9.51
CA LYS A 155 -1.60 -14.16 -8.18
C LYS A 155 -2.20 -15.46 -7.62
N HIS A 156 -2.05 -16.57 -8.35
CA HIS A 156 -2.38 -17.91 -7.88
C HIS A 156 -1.09 -18.68 -7.52
N LEU A 157 -1.16 -19.58 -6.53
CA LEU A 157 -0.08 -20.52 -6.23
C LEU A 157 0.02 -21.53 -7.38
N SER A 158 1.24 -21.85 -7.81
CA SER A 158 1.50 -22.73 -8.95
C SER A 158 0.91 -24.13 -8.72
N PRO A 159 0.30 -24.77 -9.73
CA PRO A 159 -0.33 -26.10 -9.62
C PRO A 159 0.66 -27.26 -9.39
N ARG A 160 1.93 -26.97 -9.07
CA ARG A 160 2.97 -28.00 -8.89
C ARG A 160 2.79 -28.83 -7.62
N GLU A 161 1.99 -28.35 -6.66
CA GLU A 161 1.58 -29.13 -5.51
C GLU A 161 0.06 -29.25 -5.51
N PRO A 162 -0.49 -30.47 -5.37
CA PRO A 162 -1.93 -30.63 -5.20
C PRO A 162 -2.35 -29.89 -3.93
N ALA A 163 -3.28 -28.94 -4.07
CA ALA A 163 -3.86 -28.26 -2.92
C ALA A 163 -4.43 -29.32 -1.97
N LYS A 164 -4.13 -29.24 -0.68
CA LYS A 164 -4.75 -30.14 0.29
C LYS A 164 -6.24 -29.80 0.33
N VAL A 165 -7.07 -30.80 0.61
CA VAL A 165 -8.53 -30.58 0.76
C VAL A 165 -8.81 -29.54 1.85
N GLU A 166 -7.97 -29.51 2.88
CA GLU A 166 -7.96 -28.53 3.98
C GLU A 166 -7.69 -27.10 3.49
N ASP A 167 -6.98 -26.92 2.38
CA ASP A 167 -6.69 -25.60 1.82
C ASP A 167 -7.84 -25.10 0.94
N PHE A 168 -8.79 -25.94 0.56
CA PHE A 168 -9.92 -25.54 -0.30
C PHE A 168 -10.88 -24.62 0.49
N PRO A 169 -11.32 -23.48 -0.07
CA PRO A 169 -11.22 -23.01 -1.46
C PRO A 169 -10.05 -22.04 -1.73
N PHE A 170 -9.14 -21.85 -0.77
CA PHE A 170 -8.19 -20.76 -0.75
C PHE A 170 -6.71 -21.14 -0.97
N GLY A 171 -6.39 -22.43 -1.10
CA GLY A 171 -5.04 -22.98 -1.22
C GLY A 171 -4.28 -22.53 -2.45
N GLN A 172 -4.97 -21.84 -3.36
CA GLN A 172 -4.37 -21.25 -4.55
C GLN A 172 -4.30 -19.73 -4.50
N LEU A 173 -4.87 -19.06 -3.50
CA LEU A 173 -4.98 -17.59 -3.48
C LEU A 173 -3.84 -16.97 -2.66
N LYS A 174 -3.10 -16.03 -3.27
CA LYS A 174 -2.07 -15.25 -2.56
C LYS A 174 -2.62 -14.27 -1.52
N TYR A 175 -3.89 -13.88 -1.62
CA TYR A 175 -4.59 -13.07 -0.64
C TYR A 175 -6.09 -13.36 -0.68
N ALA A 176 -6.77 -13.10 0.44
CA ALA A 176 -8.23 -13.08 0.55
C ALA A 176 -8.57 -12.08 1.65
N TYR A 177 -9.03 -10.88 1.26
CA TYR A 177 -9.26 -9.79 2.20
C TYR A 177 -10.71 -9.68 2.62
N THR A 178 -10.93 -9.47 3.91
CA THR A 178 -12.20 -8.96 4.43
C THR A 178 -12.24 -7.43 4.33
N ALA A 179 -13.42 -6.83 4.48
CA ALA A 179 -13.61 -5.38 4.48
C ALA A 179 -12.76 -4.72 5.57
N GLY A 180 -12.72 -5.30 6.78
CA GLY A 180 -11.89 -4.81 7.88
C GLY A 180 -10.39 -4.83 7.57
N GLN A 181 -9.90 -5.77 6.78
CA GLN A 181 -8.50 -5.80 6.32
C GLN A 181 -8.22 -4.70 5.30
N ILE A 182 -9.13 -4.49 4.35
CA ILE A 182 -9.01 -3.43 3.34
C ILE A 182 -9.00 -2.05 4.01
N LEU A 183 -9.87 -1.84 5.02
CA LEU A 183 -9.94 -0.58 5.76
C LEU A 183 -8.63 -0.26 6.49
N ARG A 184 -7.91 -1.26 7.03
CA ARG A 184 -6.58 -1.02 7.62
C ARG A 184 -5.54 -0.54 6.61
N TYR A 185 -5.59 -1.03 5.36
CA TYR A 185 -4.77 -0.47 4.28
C TYR A 185 -5.20 0.96 3.96
N ALA A 186 -6.50 1.23 3.93
CA ALA A 186 -7.05 2.56 3.69
C ALA A 186 -6.58 3.59 4.74
N ASP A 187 -6.63 3.23 6.02
CA ASP A 187 -6.14 4.06 7.13
C ASP A 187 -4.64 4.31 7.01
N SER A 188 -3.91 3.29 6.57
CA SER A 188 -2.48 3.41 6.33
C SER A 188 -2.19 4.38 5.18
N PHE A 189 -2.91 4.30 4.05
CA PHE A 189 -2.75 5.24 2.93
C PHE A 189 -3.01 6.68 3.38
N TYR A 190 -4.12 6.89 4.11
CA TYR A 190 -4.49 8.20 4.65
C TYR A 190 -3.44 8.76 5.61
N SER A 191 -2.99 7.95 6.57
CA SER A 191 -1.96 8.34 7.53
C SER A 191 -0.63 8.70 6.87
N HIS A 192 -0.25 8.01 5.79
CA HIS A 192 0.94 8.36 5.01
C HIS A 192 0.75 9.66 4.23
N ALA A 193 -0.44 9.91 3.67
CA ALA A 193 -0.74 11.17 2.99
C ALA A 193 -0.56 12.36 3.93
N LEU A 194 -1.09 12.28 5.17
CA LEU A 194 -0.92 13.33 6.18
C LEU A 194 0.55 13.58 6.55
N ARG A 195 1.35 12.52 6.71
CA ARG A 195 2.79 12.63 6.99
C ARG A 195 3.56 13.24 5.82
N ILE A 196 3.14 12.97 4.59
CA ILE A 196 3.75 13.56 3.39
C ILE A 196 3.38 15.04 3.26
N TYR A 197 2.16 15.45 3.63
CA TYR A 197 1.81 16.87 3.71
C TYR A 197 2.63 17.62 4.78
N ASP A 198 2.85 17.00 5.95
CA ASP A 198 3.76 17.58 6.96
C ASP A 198 5.18 17.75 6.41
N LEU A 199 5.73 16.71 5.78
CA LEU A 199 7.04 16.76 5.12
C LEU A 199 7.10 17.87 4.07
N GLN A 200 6.06 18.01 3.23
CA GLN A 200 5.96 19.08 2.23
C GLN A 200 6.08 20.46 2.87
N ASN A 201 5.33 20.72 3.95
CA ASN A 201 5.36 22.00 4.65
C ASN A 201 6.74 22.29 5.22
N ARG A 202 7.41 21.29 5.78
CA ARG A 202 8.77 21.43 6.32
C ARG A 202 9.80 21.73 5.23
N ILE A 203 9.69 21.10 4.06
CA ILE A 203 10.54 21.42 2.90
C ILE A 203 10.30 22.87 2.43
N ALA A 204 9.05 23.31 2.36
CA ALA A 204 8.71 24.67 1.98
C ALA A 204 9.33 25.71 2.94
N VAL A 205 9.20 25.50 4.25
CA VAL A 205 9.80 26.37 5.28
C VAL A 205 11.34 26.38 5.20
N ALA A 206 11.98 25.23 4.96
CA ALA A 206 13.43 25.17 4.78
C ALA A 206 13.89 26.01 3.58
N ARG A 207 13.15 25.95 2.47
CA ARG A 207 13.41 26.76 1.27
C ARG A 207 13.28 28.25 1.54
N GLU A 208 12.21 28.68 2.21
CA GLU A 208 12.02 30.10 2.56
C GLU A 208 13.16 30.66 3.41
N ARG A 209 13.69 29.87 4.35
CA ARG A 209 14.83 30.26 5.19
C ARG A 209 16.09 30.44 4.35
N LEU A 210 16.36 29.54 3.42
CA LEU A 210 17.52 29.63 2.53
C LEU A 210 17.46 30.90 1.67
N VAL A 211 16.30 31.19 1.07
CA VAL A 211 16.10 32.40 0.26
C VAL A 211 16.33 33.66 1.09
N LYS A 212 15.80 33.73 2.32
CA LYS A 212 16.02 34.87 3.21
C LYS A 212 17.50 35.06 3.56
N ALA A 213 18.23 33.97 3.82
CA ALA A 213 19.66 34.01 4.13
C ALA A 213 20.54 34.43 2.94
N GLN A 214 20.09 34.21 1.69
CA GLN A 214 20.79 34.66 0.49
C GLN A 214 20.60 36.15 0.19
N LEU A 215 19.58 36.78 0.77
CA LEU A 215 19.25 38.19 0.57
C LEU A 215 19.77 39.10 1.69
N SER A 216 20.25 38.52 2.79
CA SER A 216 20.86 39.21 3.94
C SER A 216 22.37 39.30 3.82
#